data_AF-A0A9P8FGX8-F1
#
_entry.id   AF-A0A9P8FGX8-F1
#
_cell.length_a   1.000
_cell.length_b   1.000
_cell.length_c   1.000
_cell.angle_alpha   90.00
_cell.angle_beta   90.00
_cell.angle_gamma   90.00
#
_symmetry.space_group_name_H-M   'P 1'
#
loop_
_entity.id
_entity.type
_entity.pdbx_description
1 polymer ?
#
loop_
_entity_poly.entity_id
_entity_poly.type
_entity_poly.pdbx_seq_one_letter_code
_entity_poly.pdbx_strand_id
1 'polypeptide(L)'
;MPGFLTKLGLGSPEISEGIAIDEIQSSGSSSPKGEKDEKTGGVSSAHELSEAEAARRLKVFKHNADALWDPNLESDDLHAVDEAVEHHDKDGENHLVNELMENSPYPEVRAAVRNYDVDLPCNTIRMWVISLLMTTIGSGLNMLFSLRSPSITITSYVAQLIVYPVGLAWDKVMPNRQYTTFGVKWNLNPGPFNFKEHAMIVIMANASFGTGVGYFTDILQAQRGFYKFNWGWGFGVLVALSTQCVGFGLAGLFSRWLVEPAPMIWPQDLVNCAFMYTLHDNSKTDPAKTNGWSISRYRWFFYVFLGSFLYYWFPGYIAQFL
;
A
#
# COMPACT_ATOMS: atom_id res chain seq x y z
N MET A 1 -35.75 -9.08 11.93
CA MET A 1 -35.33 -10.45 12.31
C MET A 1 -33.97 -10.42 13.03
N PRO A 2 -33.85 -9.89 14.27
CA PRO A 2 -32.55 -9.84 14.95
C PRO A 2 -32.26 -11.08 15.82
N GLY A 3 -33.26 -11.89 16.14
CA GLY A 3 -33.14 -12.95 17.17
C GLY A 3 -32.62 -14.31 16.71
N PHE A 4 -32.32 -14.51 15.42
CA PHE A 4 -31.85 -15.82 14.92
C PHE A 4 -30.33 -16.00 15.08
N LEU A 5 -29.56 -14.92 14.93
CA LEU A 5 -28.10 -14.95 15.03
C LEU A 5 -27.61 -15.09 16.49
N THR A 6 -28.36 -14.59 17.46
CA THR A 6 -28.05 -14.72 18.90
C THR A 6 -28.19 -16.16 19.41
N LYS A 7 -29.04 -16.99 18.79
CA LYS A 7 -29.25 -18.39 19.18
C LYS A 7 -28.15 -19.35 18.69
N LEU A 8 -27.24 -18.89 17.82
CA LEU A 8 -26.15 -19.70 17.25
C LEU A 8 -24.79 -19.47 17.92
N GLY A 9 -24.72 -18.68 19.01
CA GLY A 9 -23.46 -18.45 19.74
C GLY A 9 -22.41 -17.64 18.97
N LEU A 10 -22.77 -17.03 17.83
CA LEU A 10 -21.89 -16.21 16.98
C LEU A 10 -22.13 -14.69 17.16
N GLY A 11 -22.83 -14.30 18.22
CA GLY A 11 -22.97 -12.89 18.59
C GLY A 11 -21.71 -12.39 19.29
N SER A 12 -20.93 -11.55 18.63
CA SER A 12 -19.92 -10.71 19.29
C SER A 12 -20.59 -9.91 20.41
N PRO A 13 -19.99 -9.80 21.61
CA PRO A 13 -20.53 -8.94 22.64
C PRO A 13 -20.57 -7.51 22.09
N GLU A 14 -21.77 -6.92 22.16
CA GLU A 14 -21.99 -5.51 21.88
C GLU A 14 -21.01 -4.66 22.69
N ILE A 15 -20.00 -4.09 22.01
CA ILE A 15 -19.34 -2.87 22.46
C ILE A 15 -20.31 -1.74 22.11
N SER A 16 -21.36 -1.61 22.91
CA SER A 16 -22.19 -0.42 23.00
C SER A 16 -21.80 0.29 24.28
N GLU A 17 -20.92 1.27 24.17
CA GLU A 17 -21.16 2.63 24.62
C GLU A 17 -19.95 3.49 24.27
N GLY A 18 -20.20 4.60 23.58
CA GLY A 18 -19.17 5.58 23.23
C GLY A 18 -18.51 6.11 24.49
N ILE A 19 -17.21 5.92 24.61
CA ILE A 19 -16.38 6.66 25.56
C ILE A 19 -15.68 7.76 24.74
N ALA A 20 -16.24 8.95 24.94
CA ALA A 20 -15.87 10.27 24.46
C ALA A 20 -14.44 10.42 23.90
N ILE A 21 -14.38 10.73 22.59
CA ILE A 21 -13.25 11.36 21.94
C ILE A 21 -13.14 12.86 22.32
N ASP A 22 -14.07 13.39 23.15
CA ASP A 22 -14.13 14.81 23.52
C ASP A 22 -13.33 15.20 24.79
N GLU A 23 -12.68 14.27 25.50
CA GLU A 23 -11.90 14.63 26.71
C GLU A 23 -10.42 14.94 26.47
N ILE A 24 -9.94 14.87 25.22
CA ILE A 24 -8.54 15.15 24.86
C ILE A 24 -8.32 16.64 24.52
N GLN A 25 -9.36 17.47 24.44
CA GLN A 25 -9.24 18.88 24.01
C GLN A 25 -9.46 19.96 25.09
N SER A 26 -9.76 19.62 26.36
CA SER A 26 -10.13 20.64 27.36
C SER A 26 -9.10 20.96 28.46
N SER A 27 -7.96 20.25 28.54
CA SER A 27 -6.95 20.49 29.60
C SER A 27 -5.76 21.36 29.17
N GLY A 28 -5.97 22.28 28.23
CA GLY A 28 -4.91 23.12 27.65
C GLY A 28 -5.19 24.63 27.71
N SER A 29 -5.34 25.23 28.89
CA SER A 29 -5.13 26.67 29.01
C SER A 29 -4.59 27.08 30.39
N SER A 30 -3.28 27.32 30.45
CA SER A 30 -2.68 28.42 31.20
C SER A 30 -1.18 28.50 30.89
N SER A 31 -0.77 29.52 30.15
CA SER A 31 0.64 29.92 30.07
C SER A 31 1.03 30.68 31.34
N PRO A 32 2.33 30.66 31.68
CA PRO A 32 3.01 31.95 31.72
C PRO A 32 4.33 31.95 30.94
N LYS A 33 4.64 33.15 30.45
CA LYS A 33 5.81 33.57 29.68
C LYS A 33 7.14 33.29 30.39
N GLY A 34 8.16 32.92 29.61
CA GLY A 34 9.58 32.92 30.01
C GLY A 34 10.48 32.65 28.80
N GLU A 35 11.49 33.47 28.62
CA GLU A 35 12.28 33.73 27.40
C GLU A 35 13.61 32.94 27.33
N LYS A 36 14.02 32.57 26.08
CA LYS A 36 15.37 32.24 25.53
C LYS A 36 16.14 30.98 26.01
N ASP A 37 16.47 30.08 25.08
CA ASP A 37 17.77 30.04 24.36
C ASP A 37 17.85 28.92 23.29
N GLU A 38 18.72 29.16 22.29
CA GLU A 38 18.88 28.40 21.04
C GLU A 38 20.10 27.45 21.11
N LYS A 39 19.92 26.14 20.87
CA LYS A 39 20.74 25.22 20.02
C LYS A 39 20.65 23.72 20.41
N THR A 40 20.71 22.88 19.36
CA THR A 40 21.06 21.43 19.25
C THR A 40 19.99 20.32 19.48
N GLY A 41 19.96 19.34 18.55
CA GLY A 41 19.31 18.01 18.65
C GLY A 41 17.84 18.02 18.20
N GLY A 42 17.33 17.20 17.28
CA GLY A 42 17.60 15.79 17.05
C GLY A 42 16.67 14.95 17.95
N VAL A 43 15.62 14.37 17.35
CA VAL A 43 14.55 13.52 17.95
C VAL A 43 13.40 14.30 18.60
N SER A 44 12.22 14.22 17.98
CA SER A 44 10.95 14.61 18.59
C SER A 44 10.68 13.68 19.77
N SER A 45 10.58 14.22 20.97
CA SER A 45 10.26 13.50 22.20
C SER A 45 8.97 12.69 22.03
N ALA A 46 9.08 11.37 22.08
CA ALA A 46 7.95 10.50 22.39
C ALA A 46 7.39 10.98 23.73
N HIS A 47 6.08 11.21 23.79
CA HIS A 47 5.39 11.51 25.03
C HIS A 47 5.58 10.30 25.95
N GLU A 48 6.41 10.41 27.00
CA GLU A 48 6.57 9.35 27.99
C GLU A 48 5.19 8.96 28.50
N LEU A 49 4.73 7.76 28.13
CA LEU A 49 3.43 7.26 28.55
C LEU A 49 3.49 7.01 30.06
N SER A 50 2.36 7.25 30.73
CA SER A 50 2.24 6.82 32.12
C SER A 50 2.44 5.30 32.19
N GLU A 51 3.22 4.82 33.16
CA GLU A 51 3.48 3.38 33.40
C GLU A 51 2.18 2.55 33.35
N ALA A 52 1.12 3.04 33.99
CA ALA A 52 -0.17 2.37 34.01
C ALA A 52 -0.87 2.33 32.63
N GLU A 53 -0.54 3.26 31.73
CA GLU A 53 -1.03 3.30 30.36
C GLU A 53 -0.23 2.38 29.44
N ALA A 54 1.10 2.38 29.55
CA ALA A 54 1.99 1.52 28.79
C ALA A 54 1.70 0.02 29.06
N ALA A 55 1.68 -0.38 30.34
CA ALA A 55 1.32 -1.74 30.74
C ALA A 55 -0.08 -2.15 30.27
N ARG A 56 -1.06 -1.23 30.29
CA ARG A 56 -2.43 -1.51 29.82
C ARG A 56 -2.46 -1.78 28.32
N ARG A 57 -1.78 -0.93 27.55
CA ARG A 57 -1.69 -1.05 26.09
C ARG A 57 -1.04 -2.37 25.68
N LEU A 58 0.05 -2.74 26.33
CA LEU A 58 0.74 -4.02 26.10
C LEU A 58 -0.13 -5.25 26.45
N LYS A 59 -0.86 -5.21 27.56
CA LYS A 59 -1.82 -6.28 27.91
C LYS A 59 -2.92 -6.46 26.87
N VAL A 60 -3.47 -5.34 26.36
CA VAL A 60 -4.49 -5.38 25.30
C VAL A 60 -3.90 -5.92 24.01
N PHE A 61 -2.70 -5.50 23.63
CA PHE A 61 -1.99 -6.01 22.46
C PHE A 61 -1.83 -7.54 22.55
N LYS A 62 -1.29 -8.05 23.65
CA LYS A 62 -1.12 -9.48 23.85
C LYS A 62 -2.44 -10.25 23.82
N HIS A 63 -3.44 -9.77 24.56
CA HIS A 63 -4.76 -10.41 24.57
C HIS A 63 -5.35 -10.52 23.16
N ASN A 64 -5.17 -9.48 22.33
CA ASN A 64 -5.61 -9.51 20.95
C ASN A 64 -4.77 -10.47 20.09
N ALA A 65 -3.45 -10.49 20.25
CA ALA A 65 -2.57 -11.42 19.55
C ALA A 65 -2.94 -12.89 19.86
N ASP A 66 -3.13 -13.22 21.14
CA ASP A 66 -3.53 -14.54 21.60
C ASP A 66 -4.95 -14.91 21.11
N ALA A 67 -5.89 -13.95 21.11
CA ALA A 67 -7.25 -14.17 20.64
C ALA A 67 -7.35 -14.39 19.12
N LEU A 68 -6.47 -13.74 18.34
CA LEU A 68 -6.42 -13.89 16.89
C LEU A 68 -5.59 -15.09 16.44
N TRP A 69 -4.81 -15.71 17.34
CA TRP A 69 -3.88 -16.81 17.02
C TRP A 69 -2.95 -16.42 15.86
N ASP A 70 -2.33 -15.26 15.97
CA ASP A 70 -1.55 -14.66 14.89
C ASP A 70 -0.29 -15.51 14.56
N PRO A 71 -0.21 -16.10 13.35
CA PRO A 71 0.94 -16.91 12.97
C PRO A 71 2.18 -16.08 12.59
N ASN A 72 2.03 -14.76 12.39
CA ASN A 72 3.09 -13.88 11.91
C ASN A 72 3.86 -13.18 13.04
N LEU A 73 3.39 -13.30 14.28
CA LEU A 73 4.04 -12.69 15.45
C LEU A 73 5.04 -13.66 16.07
N GLU A 74 6.24 -13.19 16.37
CA GLU A 74 7.27 -14.01 17.01
C GLU A 74 6.92 -14.27 18.48
N SER A 75 7.18 -15.50 18.95
CA SER A 75 6.92 -15.88 20.35
C SER A 75 7.77 -15.08 21.34
N ASP A 76 8.97 -14.69 20.92
CA ASP A 76 9.95 -13.99 21.75
C ASP A 76 9.46 -12.57 22.09
N ASP A 77 8.78 -11.90 21.15
CA ASP A 77 8.17 -10.58 21.37
C ASP A 77 7.05 -10.66 22.42
N LEU A 78 6.24 -11.72 22.37
CA LEU A 78 5.17 -11.96 23.36
C LEU A 78 5.74 -12.24 24.75
N HIS A 79 6.83 -12.99 24.83
CA HIS A 79 7.54 -13.24 26.09
C HIS A 79 8.19 -11.97 26.65
N ALA A 80 8.77 -11.11 25.80
CA ALA A 80 9.33 -9.83 26.22
C ALA A 80 8.25 -8.88 26.79
N VAL A 81 7.05 -8.90 26.21
CA VAL A 81 5.90 -8.14 26.74
C VAL A 81 5.48 -8.66 28.12
N ASP A 82 5.42 -9.97 28.32
CA ASP A 82 5.11 -10.56 29.63
C ASP A 82 6.14 -10.18 30.69
N GLU A 83 7.43 -10.30 30.35
CA GLU A 83 8.54 -10.00 31.24
C GLU A 83 8.51 -8.52 31.67
N ALA A 84 8.37 -7.60 30.72
CA ALA A 84 8.32 -6.16 31.03
C ALA A 84 7.12 -5.79 31.93
N VAL A 85 5.96 -6.39 31.66
CA VAL A 85 4.71 -6.13 32.40
C VAL A 85 4.71 -6.78 33.79
N GLU A 86 5.34 -7.96 33.95
CA GLU A 86 5.46 -8.64 35.24
C GLU A 86 6.51 -7.98 36.14
N HIS A 87 7.61 -7.49 35.55
CA HIS A 87 8.68 -6.81 36.28
C HIS A 87 8.43 -5.32 36.52
N HIS A 88 7.35 -4.75 35.99
CA HIS A 88 7.04 -3.31 36.07
C HIS A 88 8.22 -2.42 35.63
N ASP A 89 8.88 -2.84 34.55
CA ASP A 89 10.01 -2.08 34.00
C ASP A 89 9.49 -0.94 33.11
N LYS A 90 9.53 0.28 33.65
CA LYS A 90 9.05 1.48 32.95
C LYS A 90 9.74 1.75 31.62
N ASP A 91 11.05 1.56 31.59
CA ASP A 91 11.86 1.86 30.40
C ASP A 91 11.65 0.76 29.35
N GLY A 92 11.57 -0.50 29.79
CA GLY A 92 11.22 -1.65 28.95
C GLY A 92 9.82 -1.56 28.36
N GLU A 93 8.80 -1.25 29.17
CA GLU A 93 7.41 -1.09 28.71
C GLU A 93 7.28 0.03 27.68
N ASN A 94 7.89 1.20 27.94
CA ASN A 94 7.87 2.31 26.99
C ASN A 94 8.61 1.97 25.69
N HIS A 95 9.72 1.23 25.76
CA HIS A 95 10.43 0.77 24.57
C HIS A 95 9.56 -0.19 23.73
N LEU A 96 8.96 -1.19 24.37
CA LEU A 96 8.10 -2.17 23.70
C LEU A 96 6.84 -1.55 23.10
N VAL A 97 6.22 -0.58 23.77
CA VAL A 97 5.10 0.17 23.18
C VAL A 97 5.53 0.90 21.92
N ASN A 98 6.70 1.56 21.93
CA ASN A 98 7.21 2.24 20.74
C ASN A 98 7.59 1.25 19.62
N GLU A 99 8.08 0.06 19.95
CA GLU A 99 8.52 -0.93 18.97
C GLU A 99 7.37 -1.77 18.37
N LEU A 100 6.41 -2.18 19.18
CA LEU A 100 5.34 -3.09 18.78
C LEU A 100 4.01 -2.40 18.47
N MET A 101 3.80 -1.18 18.98
CA MET A 101 2.53 -0.46 18.79
C MET A 101 2.67 0.80 17.94
N GLU A 102 3.66 1.64 18.22
CA GLU A 102 3.93 2.83 17.38
C GLU A 102 4.60 2.45 16.07
N ASN A 103 5.37 1.36 16.05
CA ASN A 103 5.81 0.71 14.82
C ASN A 103 4.99 -0.57 14.59
N SER A 104 4.99 -1.07 13.35
CA SER A 104 4.36 -2.35 13.08
C SER A 104 5.09 -3.45 13.86
N PRO A 105 4.36 -4.38 14.51
CA PRO A 105 4.97 -5.50 15.21
C PRO A 105 5.68 -6.44 14.23
N TYR A 106 5.27 -6.47 12.96
CA TYR A 106 5.88 -7.30 11.94
C TYR A 106 7.12 -6.63 11.34
N PRO A 107 8.31 -7.27 11.42
CA PRO A 107 9.56 -6.72 10.90
C PRO A 107 9.49 -6.38 9.40
N GLU A 108 8.80 -7.18 8.60
CA GLU A 108 8.68 -6.99 7.14
C GLU A 108 7.89 -5.74 6.80
N VAL A 109 6.80 -5.50 7.54
CA VAL A 109 5.95 -4.31 7.36
C VAL A 109 6.73 -3.06 7.79
N ARG A 110 7.43 -3.14 8.93
CA ARG A 110 8.27 -2.06 9.46
C ARG A 110 9.42 -1.69 8.51
N ALA A 111 9.97 -2.66 7.79
CA ALA A 111 11.01 -2.42 6.79
C ALA A 111 10.46 -1.76 5.51
N ALA A 112 9.21 -2.05 5.13
CA ALA A 112 8.62 -1.64 3.85
C ALA A 112 7.78 -0.36 3.94
N VAL A 113 7.18 -0.06 5.10
CA VAL A 113 6.20 1.02 5.28
C VAL A 113 6.57 1.90 6.47
N ARG A 114 6.36 3.20 6.33
CA ARG A 114 6.60 4.19 7.40
C ARG A 114 5.45 4.14 8.41
N ASN A 115 5.72 4.39 9.69
CA ASN A 115 4.67 4.41 10.72
C ASN A 115 3.80 5.68 10.71
N TYR A 116 4.18 6.70 9.93
CA TYR A 116 3.47 7.96 9.82
C TYR A 116 3.01 8.20 8.39
N ASP A 117 1.88 8.89 8.26
CA ASP A 117 1.35 9.36 6.97
C ASP A 117 1.47 10.89 6.87
N VAL A 118 1.54 11.39 5.64
CA VAL A 118 1.61 12.82 5.33
C VAL A 118 0.42 13.19 4.45
N ASP A 119 -0.33 14.22 4.84
CA ASP A 119 -1.46 14.70 4.07
C ASP A 119 -1.01 15.31 2.73
N LEU A 120 -1.23 14.55 1.65
CA LEU A 120 -0.89 14.90 0.28
C LEU A 120 -2.09 14.63 -0.63
N PRO A 121 -2.28 15.43 -1.69
CA PRO A 121 -3.43 15.26 -2.58
C PRO A 121 -3.30 13.94 -3.36
N CYS A 122 -4.28 13.05 -3.20
CA CYS A 122 -4.32 11.75 -3.89
C CYS A 122 -5.26 11.75 -5.11
N ASN A 123 -6.39 12.44 -5.02
CA ASN A 123 -7.43 12.48 -6.04
C ASN A 123 -7.26 13.71 -6.94
N THR A 124 -6.45 13.57 -8.00
CA THR A 124 -6.14 14.66 -8.93
C THR A 124 -6.50 14.27 -10.37
N ILE A 125 -6.71 15.26 -11.25
CA ILE A 125 -6.95 14.98 -12.68
C ILE A 125 -5.73 14.28 -13.30
N ARG A 126 -4.52 14.70 -12.90
CA ARG A 126 -3.26 14.05 -13.31
C ARG A 126 -3.31 12.55 -13.02
N MET A 127 -3.69 12.17 -11.81
CA MET A 127 -3.84 10.77 -11.40
C MET A 127 -4.81 10.02 -12.30
N TRP A 128 -6.04 10.54 -12.50
CA TRP A 128 -7.07 9.90 -13.32
C TRP A 128 -6.67 9.76 -14.80
N VAL A 129 -6.07 10.79 -15.39
CA VAL A 129 -5.69 10.75 -16.81
C VAL A 129 -4.58 9.73 -17.04
N ILE A 130 -3.54 9.76 -16.20
CA ILE A 130 -2.41 8.82 -16.32
C ILE A 130 -2.87 7.39 -16.04
N SER A 131 -3.72 7.19 -15.02
CA SER A 131 -4.22 5.85 -14.66
C SER A 131 -5.10 5.26 -15.75
N LEU A 132 -6.08 6.00 -16.29
CA LEU A 132 -6.94 5.51 -17.36
C LEU A 132 -6.14 5.17 -18.62
N LEU A 133 -5.14 5.99 -18.97
CA LEU A 133 -4.26 5.72 -20.10
C LEU A 133 -3.40 4.47 -19.86
N MET A 134 -2.79 4.34 -18.68
CA MET A 134 -1.95 3.20 -18.33
C MET A 134 -2.76 1.90 -18.26
N THR A 135 -3.95 1.93 -17.69
CA THR A 135 -4.89 0.80 -17.66
C THR A 135 -5.30 0.38 -19.07
N THR A 136 -5.66 1.33 -19.94
CA THR A 136 -6.08 1.01 -21.32
C THR A 136 -4.95 0.35 -22.10
N ILE A 137 -3.74 0.92 -22.02
CA ILE A 137 -2.57 0.40 -22.74
C ILE A 137 -2.12 -0.94 -22.14
N GLY A 138 -2.01 -1.02 -20.81
CA GLY A 138 -1.55 -2.22 -20.09
C GLY A 138 -2.47 -3.42 -20.30
N SER A 139 -3.79 -3.24 -20.12
CA SER A 139 -4.77 -4.30 -20.38
C SER A 139 -4.79 -4.70 -21.86
N GLY A 140 -4.65 -3.75 -22.78
CA GLY A 140 -4.58 -4.03 -24.22
C GLY A 140 -3.35 -4.85 -24.61
N LEU A 141 -2.17 -4.50 -24.08
CA LEU A 141 -0.93 -5.25 -24.30
C LEU A 141 -0.99 -6.65 -23.69
N ASN A 142 -1.53 -6.80 -22.48
CA ASN A 142 -1.71 -8.11 -21.87
C ASN A 142 -2.67 -8.99 -22.68
N MET A 143 -3.74 -8.43 -23.24
CA MET A 143 -4.64 -9.17 -24.14
C MET A 143 -3.95 -9.57 -25.45
N LEU A 144 -3.08 -8.72 -26.00
CA LEU A 144 -2.31 -9.06 -27.19
C LEU A 144 -1.34 -10.23 -26.91
N PHE A 145 -0.64 -10.17 -25.77
CA PHE A 145 0.37 -11.15 -25.41
C PHE A 145 -0.17 -12.46 -24.84
N SER A 146 -1.41 -12.48 -24.35
CA SER A 146 -2.05 -13.72 -23.88
C SER A 146 -2.26 -14.73 -24.99
N LEU A 147 -2.38 -14.28 -26.25
CA LEU A 147 -2.54 -15.13 -27.42
C LEU A 147 -1.21 -15.76 -27.91
N ARG A 148 -0.08 -15.41 -27.28
CA ARG A 148 1.24 -15.96 -27.62
C ARG A 148 1.52 -17.24 -26.81
N SER A 149 2.26 -18.17 -27.40
CA SER A 149 2.87 -19.30 -26.69
C SER A 149 4.40 -19.18 -26.74
N PRO A 150 5.10 -19.01 -25.59
CA PRO A 150 4.55 -18.83 -24.24
C PRO A 150 3.87 -17.46 -24.04
N SER A 151 2.92 -17.38 -23.10
CA SER A 151 2.22 -16.14 -22.79
C SER A 151 3.14 -15.19 -22.01
N ILE A 152 2.98 -13.89 -22.25
CA ILE A 152 3.75 -12.84 -21.57
C ILE A 152 2.75 -11.98 -20.81
N THR A 153 3.00 -11.82 -19.50
CA THR A 153 2.17 -10.99 -18.62
C THR A 153 2.98 -9.79 -18.15
N ILE A 154 2.49 -8.59 -18.45
CA ILE A 154 2.96 -7.33 -17.88
C ILE A 154 2.29 -7.16 -16.52
N THR A 155 3.09 -6.99 -15.47
CA THR A 155 2.60 -6.76 -14.10
C THR A 155 2.54 -5.28 -13.74
N SER A 156 1.92 -4.96 -12.61
CA SER A 156 1.81 -3.61 -12.06
C SER A 156 3.16 -2.94 -11.77
N TYR A 157 4.22 -3.70 -11.51
CA TYR A 157 5.58 -3.16 -11.30
C TYR A 157 6.10 -2.37 -12.51
N VAL A 158 5.81 -2.83 -13.73
CA VAL A 158 6.20 -2.11 -14.96
C VAL A 158 5.46 -0.78 -15.05
N ALA A 159 4.18 -0.78 -14.70
CA ALA A 159 3.40 0.46 -14.62
C ALA A 159 3.97 1.41 -13.56
N GLN A 160 4.35 0.90 -12.39
CA GLN A 160 4.97 1.69 -11.33
C GLN A 160 6.27 2.36 -11.81
N LEU A 161 7.12 1.65 -12.54
CA LEU A 161 8.34 2.18 -13.14
C LEU A 161 8.08 3.28 -14.18
N ILE A 162 7.12 3.07 -15.09
CA ILE A 162 6.84 4.00 -16.19
C ILE A 162 6.10 5.25 -15.70
N VAL A 163 5.21 5.10 -14.72
CA VAL A 163 4.38 6.20 -14.23
C VAL A 163 5.22 7.29 -13.58
N TYR A 164 6.32 6.95 -12.91
CA TYR A 164 7.17 7.96 -12.25
C TYR A 164 7.74 9.02 -13.21
N PRO A 165 8.49 8.66 -14.28
CA PRO A 165 8.96 9.65 -15.24
C PRO A 165 7.81 10.34 -15.98
N VAL A 166 6.68 9.67 -16.22
CA VAL A 166 5.48 10.28 -16.84
C VAL A 166 4.85 11.34 -15.90
N GLY A 167 4.76 11.05 -14.60
CA GLY A 167 4.24 11.95 -13.59
C GLY A 167 5.12 13.19 -13.41
N LEU A 168 6.44 13.00 -13.37
CA LEU A 168 7.42 14.09 -13.36
C LEU A 168 7.40 14.92 -14.65
N ALA A 169 7.20 14.28 -15.81
CA ALA A 169 7.06 14.99 -17.07
C ALA A 169 5.76 15.81 -17.10
N TRP A 170 4.65 15.26 -16.61
CA TRP A 170 3.38 15.98 -16.48
C TRP A 170 3.51 17.19 -15.57
N ASP A 171 4.19 17.04 -14.43
CA ASP A 171 4.45 18.13 -13.49
C ASP A 171 5.22 19.29 -14.14
N LYS A 172 6.18 18.99 -15.03
CA LYS A 172 6.97 20.00 -15.74
C LYS A 172 6.25 20.64 -16.93
N VAL A 173 5.39 19.88 -17.62
CA VAL A 173 4.76 20.31 -18.88
C VAL A 173 3.42 21.01 -18.65
N MET A 174 2.62 20.55 -17.68
CA MET A 174 1.26 21.04 -17.51
C MET A 174 1.20 22.32 -16.68
N PRO A 175 0.34 23.29 -17.07
CA PRO A 175 0.21 24.55 -16.36
C PRO A 175 -0.46 24.34 -15.00
N ASN A 176 0.14 24.91 -13.95
CA ASN A 176 -0.48 25.05 -12.64
C ASN A 176 -1.48 26.22 -12.67
N ARG A 177 -2.69 25.94 -13.15
CA ARG A 177 -3.80 26.90 -13.20
C ARG A 177 -5.04 26.29 -12.58
N GLN A 178 -5.65 27.03 -11.67
CA GLN A 178 -6.95 26.67 -11.11
C GLN A 178 -8.05 27.11 -12.07
N TYR A 179 -8.85 26.15 -12.51
CA TYR A 179 -10.05 26.36 -13.29
C TYR A 179 -11.27 26.16 -12.40
N THR A 180 -12.32 26.95 -12.62
CA THR A 180 -13.61 26.77 -11.95
C THR A 180 -14.65 26.49 -13.02
N THR A 181 -15.16 25.26 -13.08
CA THR A 181 -16.22 24.86 -14.01
C THR A 181 -17.42 24.39 -13.21
N PHE A 182 -18.61 24.93 -13.47
CA PHE A 182 -19.85 24.58 -12.76
C PHE A 182 -19.75 24.62 -11.22
N GLY A 183 -18.98 25.56 -10.66
CA GLY A 183 -18.78 25.70 -9.22
C GLY A 183 -17.72 24.76 -8.61
N VAL A 184 -17.18 23.80 -9.37
CA VAL A 184 -16.10 22.93 -8.93
C VAL A 184 -14.75 23.52 -9.33
N LYS A 185 -13.89 23.75 -8.34
CA LYS A 185 -12.49 24.18 -8.56
C LYS A 185 -11.63 22.96 -8.84
N TRP A 186 -10.92 22.96 -9.96
CA TRP A 186 -10.01 21.89 -10.32
C TRP A 186 -8.69 22.44 -10.88
N ASN A 187 -7.62 21.68 -10.70
CA ASN A 187 -6.29 22.05 -11.15
C ASN A 187 -5.66 20.85 -11.88
N LEU A 188 -5.04 21.11 -13.03
CA LEU A 188 -4.33 20.10 -13.82
C LEU A 188 -2.97 19.73 -13.20
N ASN A 189 -2.39 20.65 -12.45
CA ASN A 189 -1.16 20.43 -11.71
C ASN A 189 -1.28 21.04 -10.29
N PRO A 190 -1.90 20.33 -9.33
CA PRO A 190 -2.12 20.84 -7.98
C PRO A 190 -0.84 20.96 -7.15
N GLY A 191 0.29 20.40 -7.60
CA GLY A 191 1.58 20.45 -6.92
C GLY A 191 2.55 19.41 -7.47
N PRO A 192 3.76 19.30 -6.89
CA PRO A 192 4.76 18.31 -7.28
C PRO A 192 4.18 16.90 -7.31
N PHE A 193 4.62 16.08 -8.27
CA PHE A 193 4.18 14.69 -8.35
C PHE A 193 4.52 13.95 -7.05
N ASN A 194 3.49 13.39 -6.41
CA ASN A 194 3.61 12.80 -5.08
C ASN A 194 3.38 11.28 -5.09
N PHE A 195 3.86 10.62 -4.04
CA PHE A 195 3.78 9.17 -3.91
C PHE A 195 2.34 8.64 -3.75
N LYS A 196 1.38 9.46 -3.26
CA LYS A 196 -0.04 9.07 -3.12
C LYS A 196 -0.76 9.04 -4.47
N GLU A 197 -0.53 10.04 -5.33
CA GLU A 197 -1.00 10.02 -6.73
C GLU A 197 -0.39 8.84 -7.48
N HIS A 198 0.91 8.60 -7.30
CA HIS A 198 1.57 7.45 -7.91
C HIS A 198 0.98 6.13 -7.41
N ALA A 199 0.80 5.97 -6.10
CA ALA A 199 0.18 4.78 -5.51
C ALA A 199 -1.22 4.53 -6.09
N MET A 200 -2.05 5.56 -6.20
CA MET A 200 -3.39 5.41 -6.79
C MET A 200 -3.35 4.95 -8.25
N ILE A 201 -2.42 5.48 -9.05
CA ILE A 201 -2.22 5.02 -10.44
C ILE A 201 -1.82 3.54 -10.48
N VAL A 202 -0.91 3.12 -9.60
CA VAL A 202 -0.44 1.73 -9.52
C VAL A 202 -1.53 0.78 -9.04
N ILE A 203 -2.37 1.20 -8.09
CA ILE A 203 -3.53 0.43 -7.63
C ILE A 203 -4.51 0.21 -8.79
N MET A 204 -4.81 1.25 -9.59
CA MET A 204 -5.67 1.12 -10.77
C MET A 204 -5.05 0.19 -11.83
N ALA A 205 -3.74 0.28 -12.06
CA ALA A 205 -3.03 -0.62 -12.96
C ALA A 205 -3.07 -2.09 -12.44
N ASN A 206 -2.85 -2.29 -11.14
CA ASN A 206 -2.91 -3.60 -10.50
C ASN A 206 -4.32 -4.21 -10.63
N ALA A 207 -5.35 -3.46 -10.27
CA ALA A 207 -6.74 -3.90 -10.35
C ALA A 207 -7.22 -4.21 -11.79
N SER A 208 -6.56 -3.64 -12.80
CA SER A 208 -6.95 -3.83 -14.20
C SER A 208 -6.17 -4.92 -14.93
N PHE A 209 -4.87 -5.04 -14.71
CA PHE A 209 -4.02 -5.99 -15.43
C PHE A 209 -2.88 -6.59 -14.59
N GLY A 210 -2.85 -6.35 -13.28
CA GLY A 210 -1.77 -6.79 -12.39
C GLY A 210 -1.55 -8.30 -12.37
N THR A 211 -2.61 -9.08 -12.55
CA THR A 211 -2.61 -10.55 -12.61
C THR A 211 -2.76 -11.11 -14.03
N GLY A 212 -2.67 -10.27 -15.06
CA GLY A 212 -2.80 -10.66 -16.46
C GLY A 212 -4.09 -10.16 -17.12
N VAL A 213 -4.70 -11.00 -17.96
CA VAL A 213 -5.95 -10.68 -18.66
C VAL A 213 -7.16 -10.99 -17.78
N GLY A 214 -8.20 -10.18 -17.91
CA GLY A 214 -9.44 -10.41 -17.17
C GLY A 214 -10.16 -11.68 -17.67
N TYR A 215 -10.63 -12.51 -16.76
CA TYR A 215 -11.26 -13.82 -17.04
C TYR A 215 -12.39 -13.78 -18.10
N PHE A 216 -13.08 -12.64 -18.26
CA PHE A 216 -14.08 -12.47 -19.32
C PHE A 216 -13.52 -12.70 -20.73
N THR A 217 -12.22 -12.49 -20.96
CA THR A 217 -11.59 -12.73 -22.26
C THR A 217 -11.61 -14.21 -22.63
N ASP A 218 -11.43 -15.10 -21.66
CA ASP A 218 -11.45 -16.55 -21.86
C ASP A 218 -12.85 -17.02 -22.24
N ILE A 219 -13.88 -16.45 -21.61
CA ILE A 219 -15.28 -16.70 -21.95
C ILE A 219 -15.55 -16.31 -23.41
N LEU A 220 -15.14 -15.12 -23.81
CA LEU A 220 -15.34 -14.62 -25.18
C LEU A 220 -14.54 -15.43 -26.21
N GLN A 221 -13.31 -15.80 -25.87
CA GLN A 221 -12.47 -16.63 -26.73
C GLN A 221 -13.04 -18.04 -26.88
N ALA A 222 -13.54 -18.65 -25.80
CA ALA A 222 -14.16 -19.97 -25.88
C ALA A 222 -15.46 -19.95 -26.69
N GLN A 223 -16.29 -18.92 -26.50
CA GLN A 223 -17.53 -18.73 -27.27
C GLN A 223 -17.27 -18.63 -28.78
N ARG A 224 -16.27 -17.84 -29.19
CA ARG A 224 -15.93 -17.66 -30.61
C ARG A 224 -15.14 -18.84 -31.18
N GLY A 225 -14.19 -19.36 -30.41
CA GLY A 225 -13.25 -20.41 -30.83
C GLY A 225 -13.90 -21.79 -30.89
N PHE A 226 -14.53 -22.22 -29.80
CA PHE A 226 -15.10 -23.58 -29.66
C PHE A 226 -16.58 -23.63 -30.05
N TYR A 227 -17.39 -22.73 -29.50
CA TYR A 227 -18.85 -22.79 -29.68
C TYR A 227 -19.38 -22.08 -30.93
N LYS A 228 -18.51 -21.33 -31.64
CA LYS A 228 -18.83 -20.58 -32.87
C LYS A 228 -19.99 -19.59 -32.71
N PHE A 229 -20.26 -19.13 -31.49
CA PHE A 229 -21.25 -18.08 -31.23
C PHE A 229 -20.62 -16.69 -31.37
N ASN A 230 -21.35 -15.75 -32.00
CA ASN A 230 -20.92 -14.36 -32.11
C ASN A 230 -22.08 -13.41 -31.77
N TRP A 231 -22.15 -13.02 -30.50
CA TRP A 231 -23.16 -12.12 -29.95
C TRP A 231 -22.81 -10.62 -30.13
N GLY A 232 -21.77 -10.32 -30.91
CA GLY A 232 -21.31 -8.96 -31.17
C GLY A 232 -20.46 -8.35 -30.04
N TRP A 233 -20.05 -7.09 -30.22
CA TRP A 233 -19.17 -6.38 -29.29
C TRP A 233 -19.89 -5.90 -28.02
N GLY A 234 -21.16 -5.52 -28.14
CA GLY A 234 -21.97 -5.03 -27.00
C GLY A 234 -22.15 -6.09 -25.92
N PHE A 235 -22.40 -7.34 -26.32
CA PHE A 235 -22.41 -8.47 -25.39
C PHE A 235 -21.07 -8.63 -24.67
N GLY A 236 -19.95 -8.50 -25.39
CA GLY A 236 -18.61 -8.56 -24.79
C GLY A 236 -18.38 -7.50 -23.73
N VAL A 237 -18.84 -6.26 -23.96
CA VAL A 237 -18.76 -5.17 -22.97
C VAL A 237 -19.63 -5.47 -21.75
N LEU A 238 -20.85 -5.97 -21.94
CA LEU A 238 -21.75 -6.32 -20.84
C LEU A 238 -21.21 -7.48 -19.99
N VAL A 239 -20.62 -8.50 -20.61
CA VAL A 239 -19.97 -9.61 -19.90
C VAL A 239 -18.72 -9.14 -19.16
N ALA A 240 -17.91 -8.27 -19.77
CA ALA A 240 -16.76 -7.67 -19.09
C ALA A 240 -17.22 -6.86 -17.87
N LEU A 241 -18.23 -6.01 -18.02
CA LEU A 241 -18.73 -5.18 -16.92
C LEU A 241 -19.33 -6.04 -15.79
N SER A 242 -20.17 -7.03 -16.13
CA SER A 242 -20.83 -7.86 -15.12
C SER A 242 -19.84 -8.71 -14.33
N THR A 243 -18.86 -9.33 -14.98
CA THR A 243 -17.84 -10.14 -14.32
C THR A 243 -16.98 -9.29 -13.38
N GLN A 244 -16.59 -8.08 -13.78
CA GLN A 244 -15.80 -7.19 -12.94
C GLN A 244 -16.61 -6.61 -11.78
N CYS A 245 -17.89 -6.24 -11.98
CA CYS A 245 -18.76 -5.80 -10.90
C CYS A 245 -18.94 -6.89 -9.83
N VAL A 246 -19.10 -8.15 -10.23
CA VAL A 246 -19.18 -9.28 -9.29
C VAL A 246 -17.86 -9.46 -8.54
N GLY A 247 -16.72 -9.38 -9.23
CA GLY A 247 -15.39 -9.49 -8.61
C GLY A 247 -15.15 -8.41 -7.55
N PHE A 248 -15.33 -7.14 -7.91
CA PHE A 248 -15.15 -6.02 -6.98
C PHE A 248 -16.21 -6.02 -5.86
N GLY A 249 -17.43 -6.45 -6.13
CA GLY A 249 -18.48 -6.62 -5.11
C GLY A 249 -18.10 -7.65 -4.05
N LEU A 250 -17.61 -8.82 -4.47
CA LEU A 250 -17.11 -9.85 -3.55
C LEU A 250 -15.88 -9.38 -2.78
N ALA A 251 -14.92 -8.74 -3.45
CA ALA A 251 -13.74 -8.19 -2.78
C ALA A 251 -14.12 -7.17 -1.69
N GLY A 252 -15.10 -6.30 -1.96
CA GLY A 252 -15.64 -5.36 -0.98
C GLY A 252 -16.26 -6.05 0.25
N LEU A 253 -17.05 -7.11 0.03
CA LEU A 253 -17.64 -7.89 1.12
C LEU A 253 -16.59 -8.55 2.01
N PHE A 254 -15.51 -9.08 1.43
CA PHE A 254 -14.48 -9.78 2.19
C PHE A 254 -13.38 -8.87 2.76
N SER A 255 -13.34 -7.59 2.40
CA SER A 255 -12.32 -6.63 2.86
C SER A 255 -12.19 -6.55 4.38
N ARG A 256 -13.32 -6.62 5.11
CA ARG A 256 -13.34 -6.61 6.58
C ARG A 256 -12.63 -7.81 7.22
N TRP A 257 -12.54 -8.94 6.53
CA TRP A 257 -11.90 -10.15 7.05
C TRP A 257 -10.51 -10.40 6.43
N LEU A 258 -10.26 -9.92 5.22
CA LEU A 258 -9.03 -10.17 4.47
C LEU A 258 -8.09 -8.96 4.35
N VAL A 259 -8.48 -7.77 4.83
CA VAL A 259 -7.68 -6.55 4.71
C VAL A 259 -7.65 -5.75 6.01
N GLU A 260 -8.79 -5.57 6.68
CA GLU A 260 -8.85 -4.79 7.93
C GLU A 260 -8.06 -5.38 9.12
N PRO A 261 -7.98 -6.72 9.33
CA PRO A 261 -7.24 -7.27 10.46
C PRO A 261 -5.72 -7.08 10.30
N ALA A 262 -5.06 -6.57 11.34
CA ALA A 262 -3.61 -6.33 11.34
C ALA A 262 -2.74 -7.56 11.00
N PRO A 263 -3.09 -8.80 11.41
CA PRO A 263 -2.34 -10.00 11.04
C PRO A 263 -2.38 -10.35 9.54
N MET A 264 -3.29 -9.75 8.77
CA MET A 264 -3.48 -10.11 7.37
C MET A 264 -2.49 -9.36 6.47
N ILE A 265 -1.25 -9.87 6.45
CA ILE A 265 -0.15 -9.30 5.68
C ILE A 265 -0.19 -9.82 4.23
N TRP A 266 0.02 -8.92 3.27
CA TRP A 266 0.14 -9.22 1.85
C TRP A 266 1.57 -8.94 1.38
N PRO A 267 2.50 -9.93 1.42
CA PRO A 267 3.92 -9.70 1.15
C PRO A 267 4.19 -9.11 -0.24
N GLN A 268 3.38 -9.47 -1.23
CA GLN A 268 3.51 -8.94 -2.59
C GLN A 268 3.26 -7.42 -2.64
N ASP A 269 2.38 -6.90 -1.78
CA ASP A 269 2.10 -5.46 -1.72
C ASP A 269 3.19 -4.70 -0.98
N LEU A 270 3.86 -5.33 -0.01
CA LEU A 270 5.03 -4.75 0.66
C LEU A 270 6.16 -4.42 -0.33
N VAL A 271 6.35 -5.26 -1.36
CA VAL A 271 7.32 -4.98 -2.43
C VAL A 271 6.93 -3.72 -3.23
N ASN A 272 5.65 -3.57 -3.57
CA ASN A 272 5.14 -2.35 -4.25
C ASN A 272 5.35 -1.11 -3.39
N CYS A 273 5.05 -1.19 -2.08
CA CYS A 273 5.23 -0.11 -1.11
C CYS A 273 6.70 0.31 -0.97
N ALA A 274 7.59 -0.66 -0.70
CA ALA A 274 9.03 -0.40 -0.60
C ALA A 274 9.56 0.22 -1.90
N PHE A 275 9.12 -0.29 -3.04
CA PHE A 275 9.51 0.25 -4.34
C PHE A 275 8.97 1.67 -4.57
N MET A 276 7.76 1.98 -4.10
CA MET A 276 7.16 3.31 -4.20
C MET A 276 7.96 4.34 -3.40
N TYR A 277 8.32 3.98 -2.18
CA TYR A 277 9.12 4.86 -1.31
C TYR A 277 10.51 5.06 -1.86
N THR A 278 11.19 4.01 -2.33
CA THR A 278 12.52 4.13 -2.93
C THR A 278 12.53 5.03 -4.17
N LEU A 279 11.45 5.02 -4.96
CA LEU A 279 11.29 5.84 -6.15
C LEU A 279 11.01 7.32 -5.85
N HIS A 280 10.41 7.63 -4.70
CA HIS A 280 10.21 9.01 -4.25
C HIS A 280 11.28 9.51 -3.27
N ASP A 281 12.19 8.62 -2.86
CA ASP A 281 13.28 8.96 -1.98
C ASP A 281 14.42 9.61 -2.77
N ASN A 282 14.53 10.93 -2.63
CA ASN A 282 15.61 11.73 -3.20
C ASN A 282 16.79 11.92 -2.23
N SER A 283 16.81 11.20 -1.10
CA SER A 283 17.93 11.28 -0.17
C SER A 283 19.21 10.72 -0.80
N LYS A 284 20.34 11.35 -0.44
CA LYS A 284 21.65 10.86 -0.88
C LYS A 284 21.95 9.55 -0.16
N THR A 285 22.57 8.60 -0.87
CA THR A 285 23.03 7.35 -0.28
C THR A 285 24.01 7.66 0.84
N ASP A 286 23.64 7.25 2.07
CA ASP A 286 24.47 7.38 3.25
C ASP A 286 25.32 6.11 3.41
N PRO A 287 26.66 6.18 3.21
CA PRO A 287 27.54 5.02 3.31
C PRO A 287 27.50 4.35 4.70
N ALA A 288 27.12 5.10 5.75
CA ALA A 288 27.01 4.57 7.11
C ALA A 288 25.83 3.60 7.27
N LYS A 289 24.77 3.75 6.47
CA LYS A 289 23.58 2.88 6.50
C LYS A 289 23.65 1.71 5.53
N THR A 290 24.64 1.67 4.64
CA THR A 290 24.74 0.66 3.56
C THR A 290 26.05 -0.12 3.60
N ASN A 291 26.60 -0.38 4.79
CA ASN A 291 27.85 -1.14 4.97
C ASN A 291 28.99 -0.66 4.07
N GLY A 292 29.15 0.66 3.89
CA GLY A 292 30.20 1.27 3.07
C GLY A 292 29.93 1.35 1.57
N TRP A 293 28.76 0.92 1.07
CA TRP A 293 28.41 1.04 -0.34
C TRP A 293 28.04 2.48 -0.72
N SER A 294 28.63 2.98 -1.80
CA SER A 294 28.40 4.34 -2.32
C SER A 294 27.48 4.38 -3.56
N ILE A 295 27.03 3.22 -4.04
CA ILE A 295 26.21 3.12 -5.25
C ILE A 295 24.77 3.54 -4.91
N SER A 296 24.24 4.52 -5.65
CA SER A 296 22.83 4.91 -5.57
C SER A 296 21.90 3.76 -5.97
N ARG A 297 20.76 3.64 -5.27
CA ARG A 297 19.72 2.62 -5.51
C ARG A 297 19.30 2.55 -7.00
N TYR A 298 19.16 3.70 -7.65
CA TYR A 298 18.84 3.76 -9.08
C TYR A 298 19.95 3.21 -9.98
N ARG A 299 21.22 3.50 -9.67
CA ARG A 299 22.35 3.02 -10.47
C ARG A 299 22.47 1.52 -10.36
N TRP A 300 22.31 0.98 -9.15
CA TRP A 300 22.26 -0.47 -8.93
C TRP A 300 21.13 -1.13 -9.73
N PHE A 301 19.91 -0.57 -9.66
CA PHE A 301 18.78 -1.05 -10.45
C PHE A 301 19.10 -1.10 -11.95
N PHE A 302 19.68 -0.04 -12.51
CA PHE A 302 20.04 -0.01 -13.94
C PHE A 302 21.15 -1.00 -14.31
N TYR A 303 22.12 -1.26 -13.42
CA TYR A 303 23.15 -2.28 -13.65
C TYR A 303 22.55 -3.69 -13.71
N VAL A 304 21.68 -4.02 -12.76
CA VAL A 304 20.98 -5.31 -12.76
C VAL A 304 20.05 -5.41 -13.96
N PHE A 305 19.27 -4.36 -14.24
CA PHE A 305 18.38 -4.31 -15.41
C PHE A 305 19.14 -4.54 -16.71
N LEU A 306 20.27 -3.85 -16.92
CA LEU A 306 21.06 -4.02 -18.15
C LEU A 306 21.74 -5.39 -18.19
N GLY A 307 22.23 -5.89 -17.06
CA GLY A 307 22.80 -7.24 -16.95
C GLY A 307 21.77 -8.32 -17.29
N SER A 308 20.58 -8.26 -16.70
CA SER A 308 19.46 -9.15 -17.01
C SER A 308 18.99 -8.99 -18.45
N PHE A 309 18.89 -7.76 -18.95
CA PHE A 309 18.54 -7.51 -20.35
C PHE A 309 19.53 -8.19 -21.28
N LEU A 310 20.84 -7.99 -21.10
CA LEU A 310 21.86 -8.64 -21.93
C LEU A 310 21.82 -10.17 -21.77
N TYR A 311 21.61 -10.68 -20.55
CA TYR A 311 21.53 -12.12 -20.29
C TYR A 311 20.34 -12.79 -20.98
N TYR A 312 19.17 -12.15 -21.06
CA TYR A 312 17.99 -12.71 -21.74
C TYR A 312 17.96 -12.39 -23.23
N TRP A 313 18.35 -11.18 -23.61
CA TRP A 313 18.32 -10.70 -24.98
C TRP A 313 19.39 -11.36 -25.85
N PHE A 314 20.61 -11.52 -25.34
CA PHE A 314 21.72 -12.05 -26.13
C PHE A 314 21.50 -13.51 -26.56
N PRO A 315 21.17 -14.48 -25.68
CA PRO A 315 20.84 -15.83 -26.11
C PRO A 315 19.55 -15.86 -26.94
N GLY A 316 18.51 -15.13 -26.52
CA GLY A 316 17.20 -15.15 -27.17
C GLY A 316 17.18 -14.58 -28.60
N TYR A 317 18.11 -13.68 -28.93
CA TYR A 317 18.19 -13.07 -30.27
C TYR A 317 19.34 -13.62 -31.11
N ILE A 318 20.53 -13.80 -30.52
CA ILE A 318 21.76 -14.12 -31.27
C ILE A 318 22.06 -15.62 -31.27
N ALA A 319 21.74 -16.34 -30.19
CA ALA A 319 22.06 -17.76 -30.04
C ALA A 319 20.82 -18.60 -29.67
N GLN A 320 19.75 -18.53 -30.49
CA GLN A 320 18.49 -19.25 -30.28
C GLN A 320 18.60 -20.78 -30.21
N PHE A 321 19.79 -21.34 -30.48
CA PHE A 321 20.06 -22.78 -30.51
C PHE A 321 20.80 -23.32 -29.26
N LEU A 322 21.11 -22.45 -28.29
CA LEU A 322 21.70 -22.78 -26.98
C LEU A 322 20.61 -22.71 -25.90
#